data_AF-A0A950UPQ8-F1
#
_entry.id   AF-A0A950UPQ8-F1
#
_cell.length_a   1.000
_cell.length_b   1.000
_cell.length_c   1.000
_cell.angle_alpha   90.00
_cell.angle_beta   90.00
_cell.angle_gamma   90.00
#
_symmetry.space_group_name_H-M   'P 1'
#
loop_
_entity.id
_entity.type
_entity.pdbx_description
1 polymer ?
#
loop_
_entity_poly.entity_id
_entity_poly.type
_entity_poly.pdbx_seq_one_letter_code
_entity_poly.pdbx_strand_id
1 'polypeptide(L)'
;MALTEAAEEQVLEVFEDVASDLEGAADETRKAARGVRRAVAERGRGEPWEQVVGGPSGRELLGRVAGVASRLSAATVRLRQGIVRGLLSEGLGVRRIAEFLGVSHQRISRVVKDMNGEEEQ
;
A
#
# COMPACT_ATOMS: atom_id res chain seq x y z
N MET A 1 -8.78 -8.46 26.41
CA MET A 1 -9.34 -9.79 26.11
C MET A 1 -8.50 -10.27 24.94
N ALA A 2 -7.62 -11.25 25.15
CA ALA A 2 -6.69 -11.71 24.11
C ALA A 2 -7.45 -12.07 22.81
N LEU A 3 -6.81 -11.91 21.64
CA LEU A 3 -7.35 -12.43 20.39
C LEU A 3 -7.75 -13.88 20.60
N THR A 4 -8.86 -14.27 19.99
CA THR A 4 -9.03 -15.69 19.69
C THR A 4 -7.89 -16.09 18.75
N GLU A 5 -7.42 -17.33 18.83
CA GLU A 5 -6.39 -17.87 17.93
C GLU A 5 -6.71 -17.55 16.45
N ALA A 6 -7.99 -17.65 16.07
CA ALA A 6 -8.49 -17.27 14.74
C ALA A 6 -8.34 -15.78 14.39
N ALA A 7 -8.48 -14.86 15.35
CA ALA A 7 -8.34 -13.43 15.11
C ALA A 7 -6.86 -13.00 15.05
N GLU A 8 -5.97 -13.70 15.76
CA GLU A 8 -4.52 -13.58 15.62
C GLU A 8 -4.05 -14.08 14.26
N GLU A 9 -4.52 -15.25 13.83
CA GLU A 9 -4.24 -15.82 12.51
C GLU A 9 -4.68 -14.85 11.39
N GLN A 10 -5.87 -14.26 11.47
CA GLN A 10 -6.32 -13.24 10.51
C GLN A 10 -5.42 -12.00 10.45
N VAL A 11 -4.91 -11.52 11.60
CA VAL A 11 -3.99 -10.38 11.61
C VAL A 11 -2.67 -10.77 10.94
N LEU A 12 -2.16 -11.98 11.19
CA LEU A 12 -0.93 -12.46 10.57
C LEU A 12 -1.10 -12.67 9.05
N GLU A 13 -2.23 -13.22 8.60
CA GLU A 13 -2.57 -13.34 7.17
C GLU A 13 -2.56 -11.98 6.47
N VAL A 14 -3.14 -10.93 7.10
CA VAL A 14 -3.10 -9.57 6.54
C VAL A 14 -1.66 -9.07 6.39
N PHE A 15 -0.76 -9.42 7.29
CA PHE A 15 0.66 -9.01 7.20
C PHE A 15 1.37 -9.74 6.06
N GLU A 16 1.12 -11.04 5.89
CA GLU A 16 1.66 -11.82 4.78
C GLU A 16 1.13 -11.33 3.42
N ASP A 17 -0.16 -11.03 3.33
CA ASP A 17 -0.77 -10.43 2.13
C ASP A 17 -0.14 -9.08 1.79
N VAL A 18 0.02 -8.22 2.80
CA VAL A 18 0.70 -6.93 2.62
C VAL A 18 2.14 -7.14 2.17
N ALA A 19 2.88 -8.10 2.73
CA ALA A 19 4.24 -8.39 2.32
C ALA A 19 4.31 -8.81 0.84
N SER A 20 3.43 -9.74 0.43
CA SER A 20 3.28 -10.17 -0.96
C SER A 20 2.95 -8.99 -1.91
N ASP A 21 2.05 -8.10 -1.49
CA ASP A 21 1.71 -6.90 -2.27
C ASP A 21 2.88 -5.92 -2.39
N LEU A 22 3.69 -5.77 -1.34
CA LEU A 22 4.89 -4.94 -1.36
C LEU A 22 5.96 -5.53 -2.29
N GLU A 23 6.12 -6.85 -2.31
CA GLU A 23 7.03 -7.55 -3.24
C GLU A 23 6.57 -7.35 -4.70
N GLY A 24 5.28 -7.55 -4.96
CA GLY A 24 4.70 -7.30 -6.28
C GLY A 24 4.83 -5.84 -6.71
N ALA A 25 4.64 -4.88 -5.79
CA ALA A 25 4.85 -3.46 -6.04
C ALA A 25 6.33 -3.13 -6.32
N ALA A 26 7.26 -3.79 -5.64
CA ALA A 26 8.70 -3.64 -5.89
C ALA A 26 9.07 -4.11 -7.29
N ASP A 27 8.52 -5.25 -7.74
CA ASP A 27 8.74 -5.75 -9.10
C ASP A 27 8.18 -4.83 -10.19
N GLU A 28 6.98 -4.30 -9.99
CA GLU A 28 6.39 -3.31 -10.90
C GLU A 28 7.18 -2.00 -10.90
N THR A 29 7.69 -1.57 -9.74
CA THR A 29 8.60 -0.42 -9.64
C THR A 29 9.88 -0.64 -10.44
N ARG A 30 10.48 -1.83 -10.36
CA ARG A 30 11.66 -2.19 -11.14
C ARG A 30 11.37 -2.16 -12.65
N LYS A 31 10.20 -2.64 -13.08
CA LYS A 31 9.75 -2.59 -14.48
C LYS A 31 9.57 -1.13 -14.94
N ALA A 32 8.88 -0.31 -14.16
CA ALA A 32 8.70 1.11 -14.44
C ALA A 32 10.05 1.84 -14.54
N ALA A 33 10.98 1.60 -13.62
CA ALA A 33 12.32 2.18 -13.65
C ALA A 33 13.10 1.81 -14.92
N ARG A 34 12.98 0.56 -15.42
CA ARG A 34 13.57 0.16 -16.71
C ARG A 34 12.94 0.93 -17.87
N GLY A 35 11.61 1.09 -17.88
CA GLY A 35 10.91 1.89 -18.87
C GLY A 35 11.37 3.35 -18.91
N VAL A 36 11.49 3.98 -17.73
CA VAL A 36 11.98 5.35 -17.61
C VAL A 36 13.41 5.48 -18.15
N ARG A 37 14.32 4.55 -17.78
CA ARG A 37 15.70 4.56 -18.29
C ARG A 37 15.77 4.38 -19.80
N ARG A 38 14.89 3.56 -20.37
CA ARG A 38 14.78 3.41 -21.83
C ARG A 38 14.36 4.72 -22.49
N ALA A 39 13.34 5.40 -21.95
CA ALA A 39 12.90 6.69 -22.46
C ALA A 39 14.03 7.75 -22.40
N VAL A 40 14.82 7.76 -21.32
CA VAL A 40 16.02 8.62 -21.21
C VAL A 40 17.04 8.29 -22.30
N ALA A 41 17.31 7.01 -22.55
CA ALA A 41 18.26 6.60 -23.59
C ALA A 41 17.78 6.95 -25.01
N GLU A 42 16.48 6.80 -25.31
CA GLU A 42 15.89 7.20 -26.60
C GLU A 42 15.98 8.72 -26.77
N ARG A 43 15.62 9.49 -25.74
CA ARG A 43 15.78 10.94 -25.77
C ARG A 43 17.23 11.36 -25.98
N GLY A 44 18.18 10.68 -25.32
CA GLY A 44 19.62 10.93 -25.46
C GLY A 44 20.16 10.68 -26.88
N ARG A 45 19.47 9.88 -27.71
CA ARG A 45 19.80 9.68 -29.13
C ARG A 45 19.22 10.75 -30.05
N GLY A 46 18.50 11.73 -29.50
CA GLY A 46 17.89 12.82 -30.26
C GLY A 46 16.43 12.59 -30.64
N GLU A 47 15.83 11.45 -30.24
CA GLU A 47 14.43 11.14 -30.55
C GLU A 47 13.49 12.22 -29.98
N PRO A 48 12.48 12.68 -30.74
CA PRO A 48 11.51 13.65 -30.27
C PRO A 48 10.64 13.04 -29.16
N TRP A 49 10.17 13.87 -28.23
CA TRP A 49 9.36 13.41 -27.10
C TRP A 49 8.09 12.67 -27.53
N GLU A 50 7.45 13.10 -28.62
CA GLU A 50 6.29 12.43 -29.21
C GLU A 50 6.57 10.97 -29.59
N GLN A 51 7.83 10.62 -29.90
CA GLN A 51 8.23 9.25 -30.19
C GLN A 51 8.68 8.50 -28.93
N VAL A 52 9.36 9.19 -28.01
CA VAL A 52 9.86 8.61 -26.74
C VAL A 52 8.71 8.23 -25.79
N VAL A 53 7.70 9.10 -25.66
CA VAL A 53 6.56 8.90 -24.75
C VAL A 53 5.23 8.78 -25.47
N GLY A 54 5.18 8.94 -26.79
CA GLY A 54 3.94 8.72 -27.52
C GLY A 54 3.59 7.25 -27.67
N GLY A 55 2.32 7.02 -27.99
CA GLY A 55 1.80 5.69 -28.26
C GLY A 55 1.60 4.82 -27.01
N PRO A 56 1.57 3.48 -27.18
CA PRO A 56 1.33 2.53 -26.11
C PRO A 56 2.38 2.59 -24.99
N SER A 57 3.65 2.84 -25.32
CA SER A 57 4.78 2.79 -24.36
C SER A 57 4.70 3.85 -23.26
N GLY A 58 4.34 5.09 -23.58
CA GLY A 58 4.22 6.14 -22.55
C GLY A 58 2.97 5.99 -21.67
N ARG A 59 1.85 5.54 -22.25
CA ARG A 59 0.65 5.20 -21.47
C ARG A 59 0.91 4.05 -20.51
N GLU A 60 1.62 3.02 -20.96
CA GLU A 60 2.04 1.91 -20.12
C GLU A 60 2.93 2.38 -18.96
N LEU A 61 3.90 3.27 -19.22
CA LEU A 61 4.80 3.79 -18.20
C LEU A 61 4.06 4.55 -17.10
N LEU A 62 3.17 5.49 -17.48
CA LEU A 62 2.33 6.20 -16.52
C LEU A 62 1.40 5.24 -15.76
N GLY A 63 0.80 4.30 -16.48
CA GLY A 63 -0.08 3.28 -15.90
C GLY A 63 0.62 2.41 -14.86
N ARG A 64 1.87 2.01 -15.11
CA ARG A 64 2.66 1.22 -14.16
C ARG A 64 2.98 2.01 -12.89
N VAL A 65 3.43 3.27 -13.02
CA VAL A 65 3.74 4.12 -11.85
C VAL A 65 2.47 4.40 -11.04
N ALA A 66 1.37 4.74 -11.70
CA ALA A 66 0.09 4.96 -11.04
C ALA A 66 -0.44 3.69 -10.35
N GLY A 67 -0.30 2.53 -11.02
CA GLY A 67 -0.67 1.23 -10.47
C GLY A 67 0.12 0.87 -9.21
N VAL A 68 1.45 1.08 -9.22
CA VAL A 68 2.30 0.91 -8.03
C VAL A 68 1.82 1.81 -6.90
N ALA A 69 1.60 3.10 -7.16
CA ALA A 69 1.15 4.05 -6.14
C ALA A 69 -0.20 3.64 -5.53
N SER A 70 -1.14 3.18 -6.36
CA SER A 70 -2.44 2.68 -5.92
C SER A 70 -2.31 1.44 -5.02
N ARG A 71 -1.49 0.45 -5.42
CA ARG A 71 -1.24 -0.77 -4.62
C ARG A 71 -0.59 -0.45 -3.28
N LEU A 72 0.43 0.41 -3.27
CA LEU A 72 1.09 0.82 -2.02
C LEU A 72 0.14 1.57 -1.09
N SER A 73 -0.74 2.41 -1.63
CA SER A 73 -1.79 3.07 -0.86
C SER A 73 -2.72 2.05 -0.20
N ALA A 74 -3.21 1.07 -0.97
CA ALA A 74 -4.09 0.02 -0.45
C ALA A 74 -3.40 -0.88 0.59
N ALA A 75 -2.16 -1.29 0.35
CA ALA A 75 -1.35 -2.06 1.29
C ALA A 75 -1.12 -1.28 2.60
N THR A 76 -0.89 0.04 2.52
CA THR A 76 -0.73 0.91 3.69
C THR A 76 -2.00 0.96 4.55
N VAL A 77 -3.18 0.96 3.92
CA VAL A 77 -4.46 0.94 4.65
C VAL A 77 -4.64 -0.40 5.37
N ARG A 78 -4.50 -1.52 4.65
CA ARG A 78 -4.62 -2.87 5.24
C ARG A 78 -3.63 -3.11 6.36
N LEU A 79 -2.37 -2.74 6.17
CA LEU A 79 -1.34 -2.85 7.22
C LEU A 79 -1.73 -2.07 8.47
N ARG A 80 -2.24 -0.84 8.30
CA ARG A 80 -2.68 -0.03 9.43
C ARG A 80 -3.86 -0.67 10.15
N GLN A 81 -4.83 -1.19 9.42
CA GLN A 81 -5.98 -1.91 10.00
C GLN A 81 -5.51 -3.13 10.79
N GLY A 82 -4.65 -3.98 10.21
CA GLY A 82 -4.07 -5.14 10.88
C GLY A 82 -3.32 -4.78 12.17
N ILE A 83 -2.45 -3.78 12.14
CA ILE A 83 -1.74 -3.29 13.34
C ILE A 83 -2.73 -2.80 14.41
N VAL A 84 -3.71 -1.97 14.03
CA VAL A 84 -4.68 -1.44 14.98
C VAL A 84 -5.53 -2.55 15.59
N ARG A 85 -5.97 -3.54 14.79
CA ARG A 85 -6.73 -4.70 15.24
C ARG A 85 -5.92 -5.53 16.24
N GLY A 86 -4.66 -5.83 15.92
CA GLY A 86 -3.73 -6.50 16.85
C GLY A 86 -3.57 -5.74 18.17
N LEU A 87 -3.27 -4.45 18.14
CA LEU A 87 -3.07 -3.67 19.36
C LEU A 87 -4.35 -3.52 20.21
N LEU A 88 -5.52 -3.35 19.58
CA LEU A 88 -6.80 -3.30 20.28
C LEU A 88 -7.07 -4.59 21.06
N SER A 89 -6.74 -5.72 20.46
CA SER A 89 -6.97 -7.02 21.05
C SER A 89 -6.04 -7.35 22.23
N GLU A 90 -4.83 -6.79 22.22
CA GLU A 90 -3.93 -6.75 23.38
C GLU A 90 -4.46 -5.84 24.50
N GLY A 91 -5.58 -5.14 24.26
CA GLY A 91 -6.26 -4.29 25.22
C GLY A 91 -5.79 -2.84 25.21
N LEU A 92 -5.00 -2.42 24.21
CA LEU A 92 -4.61 -1.02 24.10
C LEU A 92 -5.81 -0.18 23.65
N GLY A 93 -6.07 0.92 24.36
CA GLY A 93 -7.07 1.90 23.92
C GLY A 93 -6.59 2.74 22.74
N VAL A 94 -7.54 3.26 21.95
CA VAL A 94 -7.32 4.11 20.76
C VAL A 94 -6.29 5.22 20.98
N ARG A 95 -6.32 5.89 22.14
CA ARG A 95 -5.36 6.94 22.49
C ARG A 95 -3.93 6.43 22.57
N ARG A 96 -3.71 5.29 23.24
CA ARG A 96 -2.39 4.69 23.40
C ARG A 96 -1.85 4.17 22.08
N ILE A 97 -2.73 3.62 21.23
CA ILE A 97 -2.39 3.22 19.86
C ILE A 97 -1.95 4.42 19.02
N ALA A 98 -2.66 5.55 19.12
CA ALA A 98 -2.32 6.77 18.40
C ALA A 98 -0.94 7.30 18.81
N GLU A 99 -0.66 7.33 20.12
CA GLU A 99 0.66 7.70 20.67
C GLU A 99 1.76 6.73 20.20
N PHE A 100 1.51 5.42 20.25
CA PHE A 100 2.45 4.39 19.81
C PHE A 100 2.80 4.49 18.32
N LEU A 101 1.80 4.74 17.47
CA LEU A 101 1.99 4.85 16.02
C LEU A 101 2.40 6.27 15.56
N GLY A 102 2.54 7.22 16.48
CA GLY A 102 2.90 8.60 16.16
C GLY A 102 1.88 9.32 15.27
N VAL A 103 0.59 8.98 15.39
CA VAL A 103 -0.51 9.58 14.62
C VAL A 103 -1.56 10.20 15.53
N SER A 104 -2.47 10.99 14.96
CA SER A 104 -3.54 11.61 15.74
C SER A 104 -4.58 10.58 16.20
N HIS A 105 -5.21 10.85 17.35
CA HIS A 105 -6.35 10.07 17.84
C HIS A 105 -7.46 9.96 16.80
N GLN A 106 -7.80 11.07 16.13
CA GLN A 106 -8.81 11.10 15.07
C GLN A 106 -8.50 10.11 13.94
N ARG A 107 -7.22 9.92 13.59
CA ARG A 107 -6.82 8.99 12.54
C ARG A 107 -7.04 7.55 12.97
N ILE A 108 -6.70 7.18 14.19
CA ILE A 108 -6.98 5.82 14.70
C ILE A 108 -8.49 5.61 14.88
N SER A 109 -9.23 6.59 15.41
CA SER A 109 -10.69 6.48 15.51
C SER A 109 -11.36 6.24 14.16
N ARG A 110 -10.87 6.88 13.09
CA ARG A 110 -11.37 6.63 11.73
C ARG A 110 -11.05 5.20 11.28
N VAL A 111 -9.82 4.73 11.48
CA VAL A 111 -9.44 3.34 11.14
C VAL A 111 -10.34 2.33 11.86
N VAL A 112 -10.60 2.54 13.15
CA VAL A 112 -11.51 1.68 13.94
C VAL A 112 -12.92 1.71 13.38
N LYS A 113 -13.42 2.90 13.00
CA LYS A 113 -14.74 3.03 12.37
C LYS A 113 -14.80 2.30 11.02
N ASP A 114 -13.77 2.45 10.19
CA ASP A 114 -13.71 1.84 8.86
C ASP A 114 -13.68 0.31 8.97
N MET A 115 -12.91 -0.26 9.90
CA MET A 115 -12.89 -1.72 10.18
C MET A 115 -14.26 -2.25 10.61
N ASN A 116 -14.98 -1.53 11.47
CA ASN A 116 -16.30 -1.97 11.93
C ASN A 116 -17.37 -1.82 10.83
N GLY A 117 -17.19 -0.90 9.87
CA GLY A 117 -18.11 -0.72 8.74
C GLY A 117 -17.92 -1.74 7.60
N GLU A 118 -16.80 -2.46 7.59
CA GLU A 118 -16.53 -3.58 6.67
C GLU A 118 -17.17 -4.90 7.14
N GLU A 119 -17.52 -5.03 8.43
CA GLU A 119 -18.17 -6.24 9.00
C GLU A 119 -19.70 -6.27 8.82
N GLU A 120 -20.32 -5.15 8.41
CA GLU A 120 -21.78 -5.01 8.22
C GLU A 120 -22.23 -5.18 6.74
N GLN A 121 -21.33 -5.56 5.83
CA GLN A 121 -21.63 -5.79 4.40
C GLN A 121 -21.31 -7.24 3.99
#